data_AF-A0A955LCQ3-F1
#
_entry.id   AF-A0A955LCQ3-F1
#
_cell.length_a   1.000
_cell.length_b   1.000
_cell.length_c   1.000
_cell.angle_alpha   90.00
_cell.angle_beta   90.00
_cell.angle_gamma   90.00
#
_symmetry.space_group_name_H-M   'P 1'
#
loop_
_entity.id
_entity.type
_entity.pdbx_description
1 polymer ?
#
loop_
_entity_poly.entity_id
_entity_poly.type
_entity_poly.pdbx_seq_one_letter_code
_entity_poly.pdbx_strand_id
1 'polypeptide(L)'
;MKKIYIDSTLKNEWNVKFNPRLCSALEERGFSCYLPQRDTNQLDREKIFDSNKDAIKAADVITAIANNESPNWGVEVGYAFGLQKRIVAVAATGHKIPLMAKHIVNTSPH
;
A
#
# COMPACT_ATOMS: atom_id res chain seq x y z
N MET A 1 -17.35 -0.19 7.39
CA MET A 1 -16.03 0.43 7.66
C MET A 1 -15.18 0.28 6.41
N LYS A 2 -14.63 1.37 5.86
CA LYS A 2 -13.81 1.30 4.65
C LYS A 2 -12.46 0.63 4.96
N LYS A 3 -12.00 -0.24 4.07
CA LYS A 3 -10.76 -1.02 4.19
C LYS A 3 -9.64 -0.37 3.38
N ILE A 4 -8.52 -0.11 4.03
CA ILE A 4 -7.33 0.50 3.44
C ILE A 4 -6.18 -0.51 3.52
N TYR A 5 -5.54 -0.76 2.39
CA TYR A 5 -4.30 -1.52 2.33
C TYR A 5 -3.12 -0.56 2.21
N ILE A 6 -2.10 -0.71 3.07
CA ILE A 6 -0.86 0.08 3.00
C ILE A 6 0.19 -0.69 2.19
N ASP A 7 0.48 -0.23 0.98
CA ASP A 7 1.61 -0.71 0.19
C ASP A 7 2.85 0.13 0.53
N SER A 8 3.80 -0.48 1.21
CA SER A 8 5.04 0.19 1.63
C SER A 8 6.14 -0.81 1.94
N THR A 9 7.40 -0.38 1.84
CA THR A 9 8.58 -1.13 2.30
C THR A 9 8.89 -0.85 3.78
N LEU A 10 9.67 -1.73 4.42
CA LEU A 10 10.30 -1.48 5.73
C LEU A 10 11.83 -1.35 5.65
N LYS A 11 12.40 -1.25 4.45
CA LYS A 11 13.86 -1.22 4.28
C LYS A 11 14.52 0.06 4.84
N ASN A 12 13.75 1.12 5.03
CA ASN A 12 14.25 2.40 5.55
C ASN A 12 13.67 2.70 6.93
N GLU A 13 14.47 3.25 7.82
CA GLU A 13 14.10 3.53 9.21
C GLU A 13 12.86 4.41 9.34
N TRP A 14 12.66 5.36 8.41
CA TRP A 14 11.50 6.23 8.46
C TRP A 14 10.20 5.47 8.16
N ASN A 15 10.19 4.50 7.24
CA ASN A 15 9.01 3.68 6.94
C ASN A 15 8.58 2.85 8.15
N VAL A 16 9.56 2.31 8.90
CA VAL A 16 9.33 1.51 10.11
C VAL A 16 8.53 2.28 11.16
N LYS A 17 8.77 3.59 11.27
CA LYS A 17 8.02 4.46 12.20
C LYS A 17 6.75 5.05 11.57
N PHE A 18 6.81 5.40 10.29
CA PHE A 18 5.73 6.09 9.61
C PHE A 18 4.53 5.18 9.32
N ASN A 19 4.76 3.97 8.81
CA ASN A 19 3.67 3.07 8.38
C ASN A 19 2.74 2.68 9.53
N PRO A 20 3.23 2.27 10.71
CA PRO A 20 2.34 1.96 11.83
C PRO A 20 1.58 3.19 12.32
N ARG A 21 2.23 4.37 12.38
CA ARG A 21 1.58 5.63 12.78
C ARG A 21 0.47 6.04 11.82
N LEU A 22 0.71 5.91 10.52
CA LEU A 22 -0.31 6.14 9.51
C LEU A 22 -1.49 5.19 9.71
N CYS A 23 -1.20 3.91 9.91
CA CYS A 23 -2.23 2.89 10.10
C CYS A 23 -3.10 3.17 11.35
N SER A 24 -2.47 3.48 12.49
CA SER A 24 -3.18 3.90 13.70
C SER A 24 -4.01 5.17 13.49
N ALA A 25 -3.47 6.18 12.81
CA ALA A 25 -4.20 7.41 12.53
C ALA A 25 -5.42 7.20 11.61
N LEU A 26 -5.38 6.20 10.72
CA LEU A 26 -6.52 5.78 9.91
C LEU A 26 -7.55 5.01 10.76
N GLU A 27 -7.10 4.11 11.62
CA GLU A 27 -7.94 3.35 12.54
C GLU A 27 -8.69 4.27 13.53
N GLU A 28 -8.02 5.28 14.09
CA GLU A 28 -8.63 6.32 14.94
C GLU A 28 -9.73 7.12 14.23
N ARG A 29 -9.69 7.19 12.90
CA ARG A 29 -10.70 7.84 12.06
C ARG A 29 -11.81 6.89 11.60
N GLY A 30 -11.83 5.65 12.08
CA GLY A 30 -12.86 4.65 11.78
C GLY A 30 -12.64 3.91 10.45
N PHE A 31 -11.40 3.85 9.95
CA PHE A 31 -11.03 2.98 8.83
C PHE A 31 -10.46 1.64 9.33
N SER A 32 -10.63 0.58 8.56
CA SER A 32 -9.88 -0.66 8.75
C SER A 32 -8.57 -0.53 8.01
N CYS A 33 -7.44 -0.58 8.69
CA CYS A 33 -6.13 -0.54 8.05
C CYS A 33 -5.47 -1.91 8.06
N TYR A 34 -4.95 -2.33 6.91
CA TYR A 34 -4.13 -3.53 6.75
C TYR A 34 -2.70 -3.12 6.39
N LEU A 35 -1.75 -3.50 7.25
CA LEU A 35 -0.32 -3.29 7.06
C LEU A 35 0.35 -4.65 6.99
N PRO A 36 0.80 -5.11 5.80
CA PRO A 36 1.33 -6.47 5.61
C PRO A 36 2.34 -6.91 6.66
N GLN A 37 3.24 -6.01 7.05
CA GLN A 37 4.33 -6.35 7.97
C GLN A 37 3.89 -6.47 9.44
N ARG A 38 2.70 -5.95 9.77
CA ARG A 38 2.05 -6.11 11.08
C ARG A 38 1.10 -7.31 11.06
N ASP A 39 0.36 -7.46 9.97
CA ASP A 39 -0.85 -8.31 9.93
C ASP A 39 -0.62 -9.66 9.25
N THR A 40 0.53 -9.87 8.60
CA THR A 40 0.91 -11.12 7.93
C THR A 40 2.16 -11.72 8.54
N ASN A 41 2.17 -13.05 8.74
CA ASN A 41 3.37 -13.78 9.11
C ASN A 41 4.43 -13.66 8.00
N GLN A 42 5.54 -13.00 8.31
CA GLN A 42 6.63 -12.68 7.36
C GLN A 42 7.63 -13.84 7.14
N LEU A 43 7.35 -15.05 7.62
CA LEU A 43 8.27 -16.19 7.52
C LEU A 43 8.02 -17.12 6.32
N ASP A 44 6.81 -17.08 5.74
CA ASP A 44 6.38 -18.00 4.69
C ASP A 44 5.98 -17.24 3.42
N ARG A 45 6.78 -17.40 2.36
CA ARG A 45 6.64 -16.64 1.11
C ARG A 45 5.29 -16.83 0.44
N GLU A 46 4.74 -18.04 0.44
CA GLU A 46 3.45 -18.31 -0.20
C GLU A 46 2.33 -17.65 0.59
N LYS A 47 2.37 -17.78 1.92
CA LYS A 47 1.39 -17.12 2.79
C LYS A 47 1.47 -15.60 2.69
N ILE A 48 2.66 -15.02 2.57
CA ILE A 48 2.82 -13.57 2.37
C ILE A 48 2.13 -13.14 1.08
N PHE A 49 2.44 -13.83 -0.03
CA PHE A 49 1.87 -13.50 -1.33
C PHE A 49 0.34 -13.61 -1.32
N ASP A 50 -0.20 -14.73 -0.81
CA ASP A 50 -1.64 -14.95 -0.78
C ASP A 50 -2.36 -13.99 0.17
N SER A 51 -1.79 -13.71 1.35
CA SER A 51 -2.38 -12.76 2.29
C SER A 51 -2.41 -11.34 1.72
N ASN A 52 -1.31 -10.88 1.10
CA ASN A 52 -1.27 -9.54 0.49
C ASN A 52 -2.26 -9.45 -0.68
N LYS A 53 -2.28 -10.47 -1.55
CA LYS A 53 -3.22 -10.55 -2.68
C LYS A 53 -4.67 -10.46 -2.21
N ASP A 54 -5.04 -11.22 -1.18
CA ASP A 54 -6.41 -11.25 -0.66
C ASP A 54 -6.76 -9.96 0.09
N ALA A 55 -5.80 -9.36 0.79
CA ALA A 55 -5.97 -8.05 1.43
C ALA A 55 -6.18 -6.92 0.40
N ILE A 56 -5.42 -6.91 -0.70
CA ILE A 56 -5.61 -5.95 -1.81
C ILE A 56 -6.99 -6.13 -2.45
N LYS A 57 -7.44 -7.37 -2.68
CA LYS A 57 -8.80 -7.63 -3.18
C LYS A 57 -9.88 -7.14 -2.24
N ALA A 58 -9.68 -7.31 -0.93
CA ALA A 58 -10.65 -6.91 0.08
C ALA A 58 -10.65 -5.40 0.37
N ALA A 59 -9.59 -4.68 0.00
CA ALA A 59 -9.48 -3.25 0.23
C ALA A 59 -10.39 -2.42 -0.69
N ASP A 60 -10.89 -1.30 -0.15
CA ASP A 60 -11.59 -0.27 -0.92
C ASP A 60 -10.59 0.73 -1.51
N VAL A 61 -9.51 1.00 -0.78
CA VAL A 61 -8.46 1.95 -1.16
C VAL A 61 -7.08 1.33 -0.91
N ILE A 62 -6.18 1.53 -1.86
CA ILE A 62 -4.75 1.23 -1.72
C ILE A 62 -4.03 2.54 -1.43
N THR A 63 -3.37 2.63 -0.29
CA THR A 63 -2.47 3.75 0.04
C THR A 63 -1.04 3.32 -0.27
N ALA A 64 -0.51 3.82 -1.37
CA ALA A 64 0.78 3.42 -1.91
C ALA A 64 1.87 4.42 -1.48
N ILE A 65 2.70 4.03 -0.52
CA ILE A 65 3.78 4.87 0.00
C ILE A 65 4.95 4.84 -0.99
N ALA A 66 4.98 5.83 -1.87
CA ALA A 66 5.89 5.87 -3.00
C ALA A 66 7.31 6.29 -2.61
N ASN A 67 7.55 6.78 -1.39
CA ASN A 67 8.91 7.09 -0.96
C ASN A 67 9.71 5.79 -0.73
N ASN A 68 10.85 5.67 -1.42
CA ASN A 68 11.68 4.47 -1.40
C ASN A 68 10.90 3.22 -1.82
N GLU A 69 10.12 3.36 -2.89
CA GLU A 69 9.38 2.27 -3.50
C GLU A 69 10.32 1.12 -3.91
N SER A 70 9.77 -0.10 -3.92
CA SER A 70 10.50 -1.30 -4.31
C SER A 70 9.83 -1.96 -5.53
N PRO A 71 10.46 -2.92 -6.21
CA PRO A 71 9.78 -3.68 -7.26
C PRO A 71 8.45 -4.30 -6.81
N ASN A 72 8.35 -4.75 -5.55
CA ASN A 72 7.10 -5.30 -5.00
C ASN A 72 5.98 -4.26 -4.92
N TRP A 73 6.32 -3.00 -4.61
CA TRP A 73 5.36 -1.88 -4.62
C TRP A 73 4.76 -1.69 -6.02
N GLY A 74 5.58 -1.79 -7.06
CA GLY A 74 5.09 -1.74 -8.43
C GLY A 74 4.15 -2.91 -8.79
N VAL A 75 4.44 -4.12 -8.30
CA VAL A 75 3.60 -5.31 -8.51
C VAL A 75 2.24 -5.14 -7.83
N GLU A 76 2.21 -4.72 -6.56
CA GLU A 76 0.99 -4.55 -5.79
C GLU A 76 0.12 -3.41 -6.33
N VAL A 77 0.71 -2.25 -6.66
CA VAL A 77 0.01 -1.14 -7.33
C VAL A 77 -0.55 -1.57 -8.70
N GLY A 78 0.23 -2.29 -9.50
CA GLY A 78 -0.21 -2.79 -10.81
C GLY A 78 -1.37 -3.78 -10.69
N TYR A 79 -1.28 -4.71 -9.74
CA TYR A 79 -2.34 -5.68 -9.45
C TYR A 79 -3.63 -4.98 -9.00
N ALA A 80 -3.53 -4.04 -8.07
CA ALA A 80 -4.64 -3.23 -7.60
C ALA A 80 -5.32 -2.43 -8.72
N PHE A 81 -4.53 -1.85 -9.63
CA PHE A 81 -5.05 -1.13 -10.79
C PHE A 81 -5.85 -2.04 -11.72
N GLY A 82 -5.34 -3.25 -11.99
CA GLY A 82 -6.07 -4.27 -12.77
C GLY A 82 -7.39 -4.69 -12.13
N LEU A 83 -7.49 -4.60 -10.80
CA LEU A 83 -8.71 -4.82 -10.03
C LEU A 83 -9.60 -3.56 -9.90
N GLN A 84 -9.26 -2.47 -10.61
CA GLN A 84 -9.96 -1.19 -10.58
C GLN A 84 -10.08 -0.59 -9.16
N LYS A 85 -9.10 -0.86 -8.30
CA LYS A 85 -9.06 -0.28 -6.96
C LYS A 85 -8.74 1.20 -7.02
N ARG A 86 -9.26 1.98 -6.07
CA ARG A 86 -8.83 3.35 -5.86
C ARG A 86 -7.44 3.35 -5.25
N ILE A 87 -6.49 3.98 -5.92
CA ILE A 87 -5.08 4.05 -5.47
C ILE A 87 -4.74 5.50 -5.14
N VAL A 88 -4.17 5.72 -3.95
CA VAL A 88 -3.69 7.01 -3.48
C VAL A 88 -2.20 6.88 -3.18
N ALA A 89 -1.36 7.53 -3.99
CA ALA A 89 0.07 7.59 -3.71
C ALA A 89 0.38 8.65 -2.65
N VAL A 90 1.25 8.33 -1.70
CA VAL A 90 1.83 9.27 -0.73
C VAL A 90 3.32 9.37 -1.01
N ALA A 91 3.78 10.58 -1.26
CA ALA A 91 5.18 10.85 -1.55
C ALA A 91 5.65 12.16 -0.92
N ALA A 92 6.95 12.28 -0.65
CA ALA A 92 7.57 13.54 -0.27
C ALA A 92 7.51 14.51 -1.46
N THR A 93 7.47 15.79 -1.13
CA THR A 93 7.51 16.87 -2.13
C THR A 93 8.75 16.70 -3.01
N GLY A 94 8.54 16.71 -4.33
CA GLY A 94 9.61 16.55 -5.32
C GLY A 94 10.04 15.11 -5.58
N HIS A 95 9.52 14.10 -4.85
CA HIS A 95 9.78 12.70 -5.17
C HIS A 95 9.20 12.34 -6.54
N LYS A 96 10.01 11.68 -7.37
CA LYS A 96 9.62 11.28 -8.72
C LYS A 96 9.09 9.85 -8.68
N ILE A 97 7.76 9.71 -8.72
CA ILE A 97 7.10 8.41 -8.90
C ILE A 97 7.43 7.88 -10.31
N PRO A 98 7.78 6.58 -10.46
CA PRO A 98 8.03 5.96 -11.75
C PRO A 98 6.88 6.16 -12.75
N LEU A 99 7.20 6.34 -14.03
CA LEU A 99 6.25 6.79 -15.07
C LEU A 99 4.94 5.98 -15.11
N MET A 100 5.04 4.65 -15.12
CA MET A 100 3.87 3.77 -15.17
C MET A 100 3.00 3.89 -13.91
N ALA A 101 3.62 3.87 -12.73
CA ALA A 101 2.91 4.04 -11.47
C ALA A 101 2.30 5.43 -11.33
N LYS A 102 2.99 6.47 -11.82
CA LYS A 102 2.47 7.84 -11.88
C LYS A 102 1.19 7.91 -12.73
N HIS A 103 1.15 7.21 -13.87
CA HIS A 103 -0.06 7.12 -14.67
C HIS A 103 -1.19 6.43 -13.90
N ILE A 104 -0.93 5.25 -13.32
CA ILE A 104 -1.90 4.49 -12.52
C ILE A 104 -2.54 5.35 -11.42
N VAL A 105 -1.73 6.05 -10.62
CA VAL A 105 -2.26 6.82 -9.48
C VAL A 105 -3.01 8.09 -9.91
N ASN A 106 -2.74 8.60 -11.12
CA ASN A 106 -3.44 9.75 -11.69
C ASN A 106 -4.76 9.37 -12.40
N THR A 107 -4.91 8.12 -12.83
CA THR A 107 -6.08 7.64 -13.58
C THR A 107 -6.98 6.71 -12.77
N SER A 108 -6.63 6.41 -11.53
CA SER A 108 -7.40 5.54 -10.66
C SER A 108 -8.81 6.11 -10.44
N PRO A 109 -9.88 5.28 -10.54
CA PRO A 109 -11.25 5.72 -10.38
C PRO A 109 -11.44 6.43 -9.03
N HIS A 110 -12.03 7.63 -9.07
CA HIS A 110 -12.27 8.48 -7.90
C HIS A 110 -13.57 8.11 -7.17
#